data_AF-A0A0U5GX99-F1
#
_entry.id   AF-A0A0U5GX99-F1
#
_cell.length_a   1.000
_cell.length_b   1.000
_cell.length_c   1.000
_cell.angle_alpha   90.00
_cell.angle_beta   90.00
_cell.angle_gamma   90.00
#
_symmetry.space_group_name_H-M   'P 1'
#
loop_
_entity.id
_entity.type
_entity.pdbx_description
1 polymer ?
#
loop_
_entity_poly.entity_id
_entity_poly.type
_entity_poly.pdbx_seq_one_letter_code
_entity_poly.pdbx_strand_id
1 'polypeptide(L)'
;MFKKKPTIKNLSPLRSSDRRKIADQIISDYKIEIPTNPPVESSTDDSTPANTTQPTLTSLRNALLPENCLSARFTTTAGPDLREVQGTVYVGTHSDGEERVLWFRIDQGPGADKRLYPTVYTLWHNPKIVPLLYTPELVMCKLRGGADLMTPGLANEPPFPERAVKGAVVAVSSLDRETVPLFVGICEIDVSALGEVQGTKGHAVRGIQWEGDELWAWSPSLRPGVAAPEYIQGWDEEEVSEEAEVGEVEEGVQGLALEAQGQEAGEVQTGEPAEEEAIEDPVIEEKEPTTKDR
;
A
#
# COMPACT_ATOMS: atom_id res chain seq x y z
N MET A 1 16.38 -2.82 2.62
CA MET A 1 17.62 -2.21 3.15
C MET A 1 18.21 -2.98 4.34
N PHE A 2 17.44 -3.32 5.37
CA PHE A 2 17.96 -3.87 6.63
C PHE A 2 18.10 -5.41 6.63
N LYS A 3 18.76 -5.98 5.61
CA LYS A 3 19.06 -7.42 5.57
C LYS A 3 20.21 -7.82 6.52
N LYS A 4 21.02 -6.84 6.93
CA LYS A 4 22.12 -7.01 7.89
C LYS A 4 21.81 -6.21 9.14
N LYS A 5 22.20 -6.76 10.28
CA LYS A 5 21.94 -6.19 11.60
C LYS A 5 22.48 -4.75 11.69
N PRO A 6 21.61 -3.73 11.83
CA PRO A 6 22.09 -2.37 11.99
C PRO A 6 22.70 -2.19 13.38
N THR A 7 23.72 -1.34 13.45
CA THR A 7 24.29 -0.89 14.73
C THR A 7 23.56 0.39 15.14
N ILE A 8 22.69 0.27 16.14
CA ILE A 8 21.97 1.41 16.73
C ILE A 8 22.54 1.65 18.12
N LYS A 9 23.04 2.87 18.38
CA LYS A 9 23.64 3.25 19.67
C LYS A 9 23.11 4.59 20.14
N ASN A 10 23.12 4.79 21.46
CA ASN A 10 22.83 6.05 22.14
C ASN A 10 21.43 6.60 21.84
N LEU A 11 20.39 5.87 22.26
CA LEU A 11 19.03 6.39 22.25
C LEU A 11 18.94 7.63 23.15
N SER A 12 18.38 8.69 22.60
CA SER A 12 18.22 9.97 23.27
C SER A 12 16.77 10.47 23.14
N PRO A 13 16.15 10.96 24.23
CA PRO A 13 14.79 11.50 24.16
C PRO A 13 14.69 12.63 23.14
N LEU A 14 13.65 12.59 22.30
CA LEU A 14 13.39 13.63 21.32
C LEU A 14 12.71 14.83 22.01
N ARG A 15 13.27 16.04 21.83
CA ARG A 15 12.66 17.25 22.38
C ARG A 15 11.30 17.51 21.74
N SER A 16 10.34 18.03 22.51
CA SER A 16 8.99 18.32 22.01
C SER A 16 8.96 19.31 20.84
N SER A 17 9.91 20.24 20.76
CA SER A 17 10.07 21.14 19.61
C SER A 17 10.48 20.40 18.35
N ASP A 18 11.40 19.45 18.46
CA ASP A 18 11.95 18.71 17.33
C ASP A 18 10.95 17.66 16.86
N ARG A 19 10.27 16.99 17.80
CA ARG A 19 9.16 16.07 17.53
C ARG A 19 8.08 16.73 16.67
N ARG A 20 7.62 17.93 17.05
CA ARG A 20 6.60 18.67 16.29
C ARG A 20 7.08 19.01 14.87
N LYS A 21 8.31 19.49 14.72
CA LYS A 21 8.90 19.80 13.40
C LYS A 21 8.99 18.57 12.51
N ILE A 22 9.40 17.44 13.07
CA ILE A 22 9.53 16.18 12.32
C ILE A 22 8.14 15.66 11.94
N ALA A 23 7.15 15.73 12.84
CA ALA A 23 5.77 15.36 12.52
C ALA A 23 5.18 16.26 11.43
N ASP A 24 5.42 17.56 11.49
CA ASP A 24 4.99 18.51 10.44
C ASP A 24 5.66 18.21 9.09
N GLN A 25 6.95 17.83 9.11
CA GLN A 25 7.67 17.37 7.92
C GLN A 25 7.02 16.11 7.34
N ILE A 26 6.67 15.12 8.18
CA ILE A 26 5.99 13.89 7.74
C ILE A 26 4.64 14.22 7.11
N ILE A 27 3.83 15.06 7.76
CA ILE A 27 2.52 15.47 7.24
C ILE A 27 2.67 16.12 5.86
N SER A 28 3.66 17.00 5.71
CA SER A 28 3.97 17.66 4.43
C SER A 28 4.48 16.68 3.37
N ASP A 29 5.43 15.81 3.71
CA ASP A 29 6.08 14.90 2.75
C ASP A 29 5.12 13.85 2.22
N TYR A 30 4.23 13.35 3.08
CA TYR A 30 3.26 12.30 2.74
C TYR A 30 1.90 12.85 2.30
N LYS A 31 1.74 14.18 2.32
CA LYS A 31 0.49 14.88 2.00
C LYS A 31 -0.69 14.33 2.81
N ILE A 32 -0.48 14.16 4.11
CA ILE A 32 -1.51 13.64 5.01
C ILE A 32 -2.57 14.73 5.19
N GLU A 33 -3.82 14.38 4.94
CA GLU A 33 -4.94 15.29 5.11
C GLU A 33 -5.10 15.65 6.59
N ILE A 34 -5.11 16.95 6.87
CA ILE A 34 -5.36 17.46 8.22
C ILE A 34 -6.85 17.75 8.28
N PRO A 35 -7.61 17.13 9.18
CA PRO A 35 -9.02 17.48 9.37
C PRO A 35 -9.12 18.97 9.74
N THR A 36 -9.53 19.80 8.79
CA THR A 36 -9.80 21.22 9.04
C THR A 36 -11.22 21.35 9.56
N ASN A 37 -11.35 21.76 10.81
CA ASN A 37 -12.65 22.05 11.40
C ASN A 37 -13.23 23.30 10.71
N PRO A 38 -14.43 23.27 10.10
CA PRO A 38 -15.12 24.50 9.75
C PRO A 38 -15.45 25.28 11.05
N PRO A 39 -15.41 26.63 11.05
CA PRO A 39 -15.84 27.39 12.22
C PRO A 39 -17.33 27.14 12.42
N VAL A 40 -17.68 26.44 13.49
CA VAL A 40 -19.07 26.25 13.90
C VAL A 40 -19.58 27.60 14.40
N GLU A 41 -20.42 28.27 13.60
CA GLU A 41 -21.25 29.36 14.08
C GLU A 41 -22.12 28.81 15.21
N SER A 42 -22.09 29.48 16.36
CA SER A 42 -22.83 29.11 17.55
C SER A 42 -24.34 29.22 17.30
N SER A 43 -24.99 28.13 16.93
CA SER A 43 -26.42 27.94 17.13
C SER A 43 -26.63 27.05 18.35
N THR A 44 -27.25 27.64 19.35
CA THR A 44 -27.79 26.96 20.53
C THR A 44 -28.85 25.95 20.10
N ASP A 45 -28.66 24.66 20.37
CA ASP A 45 -29.70 23.87 21.02
C ASP A 45 -29.17 22.55 21.58
N ASP A 46 -29.71 22.24 22.75
CA ASP A 46 -29.40 21.12 23.63
C ASP A 46 -29.87 19.79 23.03
N SER A 47 -28.93 18.97 22.55
CA SER A 47 -29.05 17.51 22.58
C SER A 47 -27.66 16.90 22.51
N THR A 48 -27.35 16.04 23.48
CA THR A 48 -26.11 15.29 23.66
C THR A 48 -25.43 14.86 22.35
N PRO A 49 -24.23 15.38 22.02
CA PRO A 49 -23.42 14.78 20.97
C PRO A 49 -22.52 13.70 21.57
N ALA A 50 -22.61 12.49 21.03
CA ALA A 50 -21.53 11.51 21.15
C ALA A 50 -20.26 12.18 20.60
N ASN A 51 -19.33 12.51 21.49
CA ASN A 51 -18.19 13.35 21.21
C ASN A 51 -17.10 12.52 20.49
N THR A 52 -17.37 12.10 19.25
CA THR A 52 -16.32 11.59 18.35
C THR A 52 -15.41 12.78 18.04
N THR A 53 -14.42 12.98 18.90
CA THR A 53 -13.52 14.12 18.85
C THR A 53 -12.69 13.96 17.58
N GLN A 54 -13.00 14.74 16.54
CA GLN A 54 -12.26 14.67 15.29
C GLN A 54 -10.75 14.86 15.54
N PRO A 55 -9.88 14.14 14.82
CA PRO A 55 -8.45 14.18 15.09
C PRO A 55 -7.90 15.58 14.90
N THR A 56 -7.49 16.22 16.00
CA THR A 56 -6.79 17.51 15.94
C THR A 56 -5.41 17.32 15.32
N LEU A 57 -4.83 18.39 14.78
CA LEU A 57 -3.42 18.40 14.32
C LEU A 57 -2.47 17.84 15.42
N THR A 58 -2.72 18.18 16.69
CA THR A 58 -1.96 17.65 17.83
C THR A 58 -2.11 16.13 17.97
N SER A 59 -3.33 15.61 17.82
CA SER A 59 -3.60 14.17 17.83
C SER A 59 -2.87 13.47 16.68
N LEU A 60 -2.89 14.03 15.47
CA LEU A 60 -2.19 13.48 14.30
C LEU A 60 -0.67 13.45 14.53
N ARG A 61 -0.09 14.53 15.06
CA ARG A 61 1.35 14.56 15.41
C ARG A 61 1.73 13.47 16.40
N ASN A 62 0.90 13.27 17.43
CA ASN A 62 1.14 12.23 18.45
C ASN A 62 0.91 10.81 17.90
N ALA A 63 0.00 10.64 16.94
CA ALA A 63 -0.21 9.39 16.23
C ALA A 63 0.99 9.02 15.37
N LEU A 64 1.61 9.98 14.66
CA LEU A 64 2.78 9.74 13.82
C LEU A 64 4.08 9.58 14.64
N LEU A 65 4.26 10.43 15.65
CA LEU A 65 5.42 10.44 16.55
C LEU A 65 4.97 10.58 18.01
N PRO A 66 4.81 9.45 18.71
CA PRO A 66 4.44 9.41 20.12
C PRO A 66 5.36 10.22 21.03
N GLU A 67 4.86 10.56 22.22
CA GLU A 67 5.59 11.44 23.14
C GLU A 67 6.87 10.82 23.70
N ASN A 68 6.89 9.49 23.81
CA ASN A 68 8.04 8.73 24.28
C ASN A 68 9.08 8.46 23.18
N CYS A 69 8.99 9.12 22.02
CA CYS A 69 9.94 8.91 20.94
C CYS A 69 11.39 9.25 21.35
N LEU A 70 12.26 8.27 21.13
CA LEU A 70 13.71 8.37 21.22
C LEU A 70 14.29 8.48 19.81
N SER A 71 15.46 9.10 19.70
CA SER A 71 16.24 9.13 18.46
C SER A 71 17.62 8.54 18.67
N ALA A 72 18.12 7.82 17.67
CA ALA A 72 19.48 7.27 17.67
C ALA A 72 20.07 7.29 16.26
N ARG A 73 21.40 7.30 16.20
CA ARG A 73 22.12 7.08 14.95
C ARG A 73 22.22 5.58 14.68
N PHE A 74 22.03 5.21 13.42
CA PHE A 74 22.28 3.85 12.97
C PHE A 74 23.36 3.82 11.89
N THR A 75 24.11 2.73 11.86
CA THR A 75 24.98 2.36 10.75
C THR A 75 24.65 0.96 10.28
N THR A 76 24.64 0.74 8.97
CA THR A 76 24.43 -0.57 8.34
C THR A 76 25.15 -0.62 7.00
N THR A 77 25.06 -1.74 6.28
CA THR A 77 25.65 -1.92 4.95
C THR A 77 24.56 -2.24 3.95
N ALA A 78 24.62 -1.65 2.75
CA ALA A 78 23.66 -1.89 1.68
C ALA A 78 24.34 -2.36 0.38
N GLY A 79 23.64 -3.22 -0.36
CA GLY A 79 24.07 -3.75 -1.65
C GLY A 79 25.12 -4.87 -1.56
N PRO A 80 25.52 -5.43 -2.72
CA PRO A 80 26.50 -6.51 -2.79
C PRO A 80 27.90 -6.08 -2.34
N ASP A 81 28.25 -4.81 -2.56
CA ASP A 81 29.57 -4.24 -2.20
C ASP A 81 29.67 -3.85 -0.72
N LEU A 82 28.64 -4.14 0.08
CA LEU A 82 28.57 -3.83 1.52
C LEU A 82 28.89 -2.35 1.84
N ARG A 83 28.42 -1.43 1.00
CA ARG A 83 28.65 0.01 1.19
C ARG A 83 27.97 0.48 2.47
N GLU A 84 28.72 1.23 3.27
CA GLU A 84 28.21 1.76 4.53
C GLU A 84 27.08 2.78 4.28
N VAL A 85 26.01 2.65 5.07
CA VAL A 85 24.88 3.56 5.11
C VAL A 85 24.69 4.00 6.55
N GLN A 86 24.55 5.31 6.74
CA GLN A 86 24.33 5.90 8.05
C GLN A 86 23.06 6.74 8.04
N GLY A 87 22.38 6.76 9.17
CA GLY A 87 21.14 7.49 9.29
C GLY A 87 20.69 7.69 10.72
N THR A 88 19.42 8.06 10.85
CA THR A 88 18.77 8.31 12.14
C THR A 88 17.52 7.44 12.22
N VAL A 89 17.33 6.72 13.32
CA VAL A 89 16.09 6.02 13.65
C VAL A 89 15.32 6.80 14.72
N TYR A 90 14.00 6.71 14.67
CA TYR A 90 13.08 7.19 15.69
C TYR A 90 12.34 5.99 16.26
N VAL A 91 12.52 5.78 17.55
CA VAL A 91 12.04 4.61 18.30
C VAL A 91 10.96 5.09 19.25
N GLY A 92 9.84 4.40 19.33
CA GLY A 92 8.75 4.79 20.23
C GLY A 92 7.73 3.68 20.40
N THR A 93 6.62 3.99 21.05
CA THR A 93 5.48 3.07 21.19
C THR A 93 4.17 3.80 20.89
N HIS A 94 3.30 3.20 20.07
CA HIS A 94 1.97 3.76 19.80
C HIS A 94 0.92 3.32 20.83
N SER A 95 1.14 2.20 21.52
CA SER A 95 0.29 1.63 22.57
C SER A 95 1.15 1.24 23.79
N ASP A 96 0.58 0.68 24.86
CA ASP A 96 1.35 0.11 26.00
C ASP A 96 2.21 -1.12 25.61
N GLY A 97 2.44 -1.33 24.31
CA GLY A 97 3.35 -2.29 23.75
C GLY A 97 4.82 -1.90 23.90
N GLU A 98 5.64 -2.55 23.10
CA GLU A 98 7.08 -2.42 23.20
C GLU A 98 7.65 -1.35 22.27
N GLU A 99 8.76 -0.75 22.69
CA GLU A 99 9.48 0.21 21.86
C GLU A 99 9.97 -0.44 20.56
N ARG A 100 9.60 0.16 19.43
CA ARG A 100 9.98 -0.26 18.09
C ARG A 100 10.44 0.93 17.25
N VAL A 101 11.22 0.65 16.22
CA VAL A 101 11.60 1.69 15.24
C VAL A 101 10.37 2.04 14.43
N LEU A 102 9.89 3.27 14.56
CA LEU A 102 8.70 3.79 13.88
C LEU A 102 9.10 4.44 12.55
N TRP A 103 10.15 5.26 12.59
CA TRP A 103 10.64 5.99 11.43
C TRP A 103 12.15 5.87 11.33
N PHE A 104 12.67 5.96 10.12
CA PHE A 104 14.11 6.13 9.91
C PHE A 104 14.37 7.06 8.73
N ARG A 105 15.55 7.67 8.73
CA ARG A 105 16.03 8.54 7.66
C ARG A 105 17.45 8.13 7.30
N ILE A 106 17.73 8.09 6.01
CA ILE A 106 19.07 7.84 5.49
C ILE A 106 19.78 9.17 5.29
N ASP A 107 20.87 9.38 6.02
CA ASP A 107 21.62 10.65 6.00
C ASP A 107 22.86 10.59 5.10
N GLN A 108 23.51 9.43 5.03
CA GLN A 108 24.73 9.21 4.24
C GLN A 108 24.76 7.80 3.63
N GLY A 109 25.36 7.68 2.45
CA GLY A 109 25.53 6.41 1.75
C GLY A 109 24.58 6.25 0.54
N PRO A 110 24.56 5.06 -0.09
CA PRO A 110 23.69 4.79 -1.23
C PRO A 110 22.20 4.96 -0.87
N GLY A 111 21.47 5.74 -1.66
CA GLY A 111 20.06 6.03 -1.41
C GLY A 111 19.81 7.07 -0.33
N ALA A 112 20.83 7.85 0.08
CA ALA A 112 20.64 8.97 0.99
C ALA A 112 19.89 10.12 0.31
N ASP A 113 18.66 10.35 0.75
CA ASP A 113 17.78 11.42 0.28
C ASP A 113 17.27 12.30 1.44
N LYS A 114 17.64 11.96 2.69
CA LYS A 114 17.19 12.63 3.91
C LYS A 114 15.67 12.65 4.09
N ARG A 115 14.94 11.76 3.41
CA ARG A 115 13.50 11.56 3.62
C ARG A 115 13.25 10.66 4.83
N LEU A 116 12.16 10.91 5.55
CA LEU A 116 11.67 10.01 6.61
C LEU A 116 10.87 8.87 6.00
N TYR A 117 11.25 7.64 6.32
CA TYR A 117 10.58 6.43 5.88
C TYR A 117 9.83 5.80 7.06
N PRO A 118 8.54 5.45 6.89
CA PRO A 118 7.82 4.68 7.89
C PRO A 118 8.35 3.24 7.88
N THR A 119 8.29 2.58 9.03
CA THR A 119 8.35 1.12 9.11
C THR A 119 6.94 0.53 9.04
N VAL A 120 6.85 -0.78 8.86
CA VAL A 120 5.59 -1.53 8.98
C VAL A 120 4.88 -1.24 10.30
N TYR A 121 5.61 -1.02 11.40
CA TYR A 121 4.99 -0.68 12.70
C TYR A 121 4.23 0.64 12.66
N THR A 122 4.77 1.65 11.98
CA THR A 122 4.06 2.92 11.79
C THR A 122 2.84 2.74 10.91
N LEU A 123 2.97 1.97 9.83
CA LEU A 123 1.86 1.69 8.90
C LEU A 123 0.71 0.91 9.55
N TRP A 124 1.01 0.06 10.53
CA TRP A 124 -0.02 -0.67 11.29
C TRP A 124 -0.85 0.21 12.21
N HIS A 125 -0.34 1.38 12.59
CA HIS A 125 -1.05 2.32 13.48
C HIS A 125 -1.56 3.56 12.76
N ASN A 126 -1.08 3.82 11.55
CA ASN A 126 -1.41 5.02 10.77
C ASN A 126 -1.81 4.56 9.36
N PRO A 127 -3.07 4.15 9.16
CA PRO A 127 -3.55 3.74 7.85
C PRO A 127 -3.58 4.89 6.84
N LYS A 128 -3.55 4.57 5.54
CA LYS A 128 -3.64 5.51 4.40
C LYS A 128 -2.53 6.58 4.31
N ILE A 129 -1.47 6.52 5.13
CA ILE A 129 -0.36 7.49 5.04
C ILE A 129 0.47 7.36 3.75
N VAL A 130 0.49 6.18 3.16
CA VAL A 130 1.13 5.86 1.86
C VAL A 130 0.14 5.06 1.00
N PRO A 131 0.26 5.08 -0.34
CA PRO A 131 -0.51 4.16 -1.18
C PRO A 131 -0.17 2.70 -0.85
N LEU A 132 -1.18 1.85 -0.96
CA LEU A 132 -1.08 0.42 -0.72
C LEU A 132 -1.12 -0.34 -2.05
N LEU A 133 -0.15 -1.20 -2.28
CA LEU A 133 -0.09 -2.10 -3.43
C LEU A 133 -0.25 -3.54 -2.95
N TYR A 134 -0.65 -4.42 -3.86
CA TYR A 134 -0.86 -5.82 -3.54
C TYR A 134 0.07 -6.72 -4.34
N THR A 135 0.34 -7.89 -3.78
CA THR A 135 1.13 -8.93 -4.43
C THR A 135 0.67 -10.31 -3.95
N PRO A 136 0.79 -11.38 -4.76
CA PRO A 136 0.47 -12.72 -4.29
C PRO A 136 1.40 -13.18 -3.16
N GLU A 137 0.93 -14.03 -2.25
CA GLU A 137 1.72 -14.48 -1.08
C GLU A 137 3.06 -15.15 -1.48
N LEU A 138 3.10 -15.86 -2.62
CA LEU A 138 4.32 -16.45 -3.15
C LEU A 138 5.41 -15.40 -3.43
N VAL A 139 5.01 -14.21 -3.88
CA VAL A 139 5.92 -13.09 -4.13
C VAL A 139 6.26 -12.41 -2.80
N MET A 140 5.29 -12.22 -1.91
CA MET A 140 5.51 -11.68 -0.56
C MET A 140 6.58 -12.46 0.22
N CYS A 141 6.56 -13.79 0.13
CA CYS A 141 7.59 -14.65 0.71
C CYS A 141 9.02 -14.32 0.21
N LYS A 142 9.16 -13.92 -1.06
CA LYS A 142 10.44 -13.49 -1.63
C LYS A 142 10.82 -12.08 -1.16
N LEU A 143 9.83 -11.18 -1.05
CA LEU A 143 10.03 -9.82 -0.52
C LEU A 143 10.57 -9.85 0.91
N ARG A 144 10.05 -10.74 1.76
CA ARG A 144 10.57 -10.98 3.13
C ARG A 144 12.04 -11.45 3.15
N GLY A 145 12.56 -11.96 2.03
CA GLY A 145 13.98 -12.29 1.85
C GLY A 145 14.87 -11.08 1.48
N GLY A 146 14.28 -9.90 1.35
CA GLY A 146 14.91 -8.66 0.91
C GLY A 146 15.05 -8.54 -0.61
N ALA A 147 14.16 -9.19 -1.37
CA ALA A 147 14.02 -8.96 -2.80
C ALA A 147 13.22 -7.67 -3.07
N ASP A 148 13.36 -7.14 -4.28
CA ASP A 148 12.52 -6.06 -4.78
C ASP A 148 11.26 -6.65 -5.43
N LEU A 149 10.19 -5.84 -5.51
CA LEU A 149 8.97 -6.21 -6.20
C LEU A 149 9.13 -5.91 -7.69
N MET A 150 9.07 -6.95 -8.50
CA MET A 150 9.07 -6.83 -9.95
C MET A 150 7.67 -6.47 -10.46
N THR A 151 7.57 -5.79 -11.59
CA THR A 151 6.28 -5.37 -12.18
C THR A 151 5.27 -6.52 -12.34
N PRO A 152 5.66 -7.73 -12.81
CA PRO A 152 4.73 -8.87 -12.89
C PRO A 152 4.26 -9.42 -11.54
N GLY A 153 4.90 -8.99 -10.44
CA GLY A 153 4.49 -9.38 -9.09
C GLY A 153 3.41 -8.47 -8.51
N LEU A 154 3.10 -7.34 -9.15
CA LEU A 154 1.95 -6.53 -8.77
C LEU A 154 0.67 -7.33 -9.00
N ALA A 155 -0.17 -7.39 -7.97
CA ALA A 155 -1.51 -7.93 -8.05
C ALA A 155 -2.53 -6.82 -8.19
N ASN A 156 -3.78 -7.23 -8.46
CA ASN A 156 -4.90 -6.41 -8.89
C ASN A 156 -4.69 -5.83 -10.29
N GLU A 157 -5.78 -5.71 -11.02
CA GLU A 157 -5.77 -5.02 -12.31
C GLU A 157 -5.78 -3.50 -12.07
N PRO A 158 -5.25 -2.71 -12.99
CA PRO A 158 -5.41 -1.26 -12.94
C PRO A 158 -6.91 -0.86 -12.85
N PRO A 159 -7.23 0.29 -12.24
CA PRO A 159 -6.31 1.35 -11.84
C PRO A 159 -5.58 1.07 -10.52
N PHE A 160 -4.28 1.33 -10.50
CA PHE A 160 -3.50 1.35 -9.26
C PHE A 160 -3.66 2.69 -8.53
N PRO A 161 -3.38 2.76 -7.22
CA PRO A 161 -3.51 4.00 -6.46
C PRO A 161 -2.75 5.16 -7.10
N GLU A 162 -3.40 6.29 -7.31
CA GLU A 162 -2.85 7.47 -8.00
C GLU A 162 -1.57 8.03 -7.35
N ARG A 163 -1.41 7.80 -6.05
CA ARG A 163 -0.22 8.24 -5.29
C ARG A 163 1.00 7.34 -5.54
N ALA A 164 0.86 6.20 -6.22
CA ALA A 164 1.92 5.23 -6.49
C ALA A 164 2.81 5.62 -7.69
N VAL A 165 3.25 6.88 -7.73
CA VAL A 165 4.11 7.44 -8.78
C VAL A 165 5.59 7.13 -8.55
N LYS A 166 6.42 7.31 -9.58
CA LYS A 166 7.88 7.13 -9.48
C LYS A 166 8.48 7.96 -8.35
N GLY A 167 9.22 7.31 -7.45
CA GLY A 167 9.86 7.92 -6.29
C GLY A 167 8.95 8.09 -5.06
N ALA A 168 7.67 7.71 -5.16
CA ALA A 168 6.77 7.66 -4.01
C ALA A 168 7.15 6.49 -3.08
N VAL A 169 6.95 6.69 -1.78
CA VAL A 169 7.03 5.62 -0.79
C VAL A 169 5.70 4.91 -0.77
N VAL A 170 5.74 3.58 -0.86
CA VAL A 170 4.54 2.73 -0.96
C VAL A 170 4.62 1.58 0.03
N ALA A 171 3.45 1.14 0.48
CA ALA A 171 3.27 -0.09 1.23
C ALA A 171 2.88 -1.22 0.27
N VAL A 172 3.27 -2.45 0.59
CA VAL A 172 2.84 -3.65 -0.12
C VAL A 172 2.25 -4.66 0.88
N SER A 173 1.04 -5.11 0.59
CA SER A 173 0.32 -6.17 1.29
C SER A 173 0.25 -7.44 0.44
N SER A 174 -0.02 -8.56 1.11
CA SER A 174 -0.36 -9.81 0.42
C SER A 174 -1.84 -9.84 0.09
N LEU A 175 -2.24 -10.51 -0.99
CA LEU A 175 -3.66 -10.79 -1.27
C LEU A 175 -4.34 -11.62 -0.17
N ASP A 176 -3.57 -12.40 0.59
CA ASP A 176 -4.12 -13.18 1.72
C ASP A 176 -4.43 -12.27 2.94
N ARG A 177 -3.84 -11.07 2.99
CA ARG A 177 -3.94 -10.10 4.09
C ARG A 177 -3.85 -8.68 3.56
N GLU A 178 -4.88 -8.28 2.82
CA GLU A 178 -4.89 -7.02 2.07
C GLU A 178 -4.70 -5.81 2.98
N THR A 179 -5.34 -5.81 4.16
CA THR A 179 -5.31 -4.67 5.08
C THR A 179 -3.99 -4.51 5.86
N VAL A 180 -3.02 -5.41 5.68
CA VAL A 180 -1.84 -5.50 6.55
C VAL A 180 -0.56 -5.25 5.77
N PRO A 181 -0.02 -4.01 5.80
CA PRO A 181 1.26 -3.70 5.17
C PRO A 181 2.41 -4.55 5.71
N LEU A 182 3.04 -5.36 4.85
CA LEU A 182 4.15 -6.24 5.24
C LEU A 182 5.50 -5.76 4.72
N PHE A 183 5.48 -4.86 3.73
CA PHE A 183 6.67 -4.40 3.04
C PHE A 183 6.54 -2.92 2.70
N VAL A 184 7.66 -2.20 2.84
CA VAL A 184 7.79 -0.77 2.53
C VAL A 184 8.88 -0.59 1.51
N GLY A 185 8.55 0.15 0.44
CA GLY A 185 9.47 0.40 -0.63
C GLY A 185 9.28 1.74 -1.33
N ILE A 186 10.07 1.97 -2.37
CA ILE A 186 9.94 3.12 -3.26
C ILE A 186 9.61 2.63 -4.66
N CYS A 187 8.62 3.25 -5.28
CA CYS A 187 8.31 3.04 -6.68
C CYS A 187 9.50 3.46 -7.57
N GLU A 188 10.02 2.54 -8.37
CA GLU A 188 11.05 2.85 -9.39
C GLU A 188 10.45 3.30 -10.73
N ILE A 189 9.20 2.94 -10.95
CA ILE A 189 8.38 3.31 -12.10
C ILE A 189 7.11 4.04 -11.63
N ASP A 190 6.37 4.62 -12.56
CA ASP A 190 5.03 5.14 -12.29
C ASP A 190 4.04 3.96 -12.32
N VAL A 191 3.63 3.48 -11.15
CA VAL A 191 2.73 2.31 -11.03
C VAL A 191 1.29 2.72 -11.31
N SER A 192 0.89 3.93 -10.93
CA SER A 192 -0.43 4.50 -11.23
C SER A 192 -0.74 4.56 -12.74
N ALA A 193 0.28 4.78 -13.57
CA ALA A 193 0.13 4.87 -15.02
C ALA A 193 0.21 3.51 -15.76
N LEU A 194 0.35 2.39 -15.04
CA LEU A 194 0.43 1.07 -15.68
C LEU A 194 -0.96 0.62 -16.15
N GLY A 195 -1.08 0.33 -17.45
CA GLY A 195 -2.29 -0.27 -18.03
C GLY A 195 -2.30 -1.81 -18.01
N GLU A 196 -1.15 -2.46 -17.90
CA GLU A 196 -1.04 -3.91 -17.75
C GLU A 196 0.27 -4.26 -17.05
N VAL A 197 0.24 -5.28 -16.19
CA VAL A 197 1.42 -5.79 -15.47
C VAL A 197 1.96 -7.10 -16.07
N GLN A 198 1.12 -7.86 -16.78
CA GLN A 198 1.51 -9.11 -17.43
C GLN A 198 2.44 -8.83 -18.62
N GLY A 199 3.45 -9.69 -18.82
CA GLY A 199 4.43 -9.54 -19.91
C GLY A 199 5.46 -8.41 -19.73
N THR A 200 5.25 -7.50 -18.78
CA THR A 200 6.22 -6.43 -18.46
C THR A 200 7.43 -6.97 -17.70
N LYS A 201 8.57 -6.26 -17.77
CA LYS A 201 9.78 -6.62 -17.04
C LYS A 201 10.34 -5.37 -16.38
N GLY A 202 10.90 -5.55 -15.19
CA GLY A 202 11.54 -4.47 -14.44
C GLY A 202 11.18 -4.49 -12.96
N HIS A 203 11.89 -3.67 -12.21
CA HIS A 203 11.61 -3.40 -10.81
C HIS A 203 10.47 -2.38 -10.74
N ALA A 204 9.39 -2.75 -10.05
CA ALA A 204 8.29 -1.83 -9.77
C ALA A 204 8.56 -1.07 -8.46
N VAL A 205 8.90 -1.81 -7.40
CA VAL A 205 9.14 -1.24 -6.07
C VAL A 205 10.44 -1.78 -5.49
N ARG A 206 11.35 -0.88 -5.14
CA ARG A 206 12.60 -1.19 -4.44
C ARG A 206 12.37 -1.30 -2.93
N GLY A 207 12.83 -2.39 -2.33
CA GLY A 207 12.59 -2.71 -0.92
C GLY A 207 13.46 -1.94 0.07
N ILE A 208 12.82 -1.30 1.04
CA ILE A 208 13.51 -0.56 2.09
C ILE A 208 13.39 -1.26 3.43
N GLN A 209 12.17 -1.60 3.86
CA GLN A 209 11.93 -2.23 5.16
C GLN A 209 10.80 -3.25 5.01
N TRP A 210 10.87 -4.39 5.71
CA TRP A 210 9.83 -5.42 5.66
C TRP A 210 9.70 -6.20 6.96
N GLU A 211 8.56 -6.86 7.14
CA GLU A 211 8.33 -7.77 8.25
C GLU A 211 9.38 -8.91 8.24
N GLY A 212 10.11 -9.06 9.33
CA GLY A 212 11.17 -10.07 9.47
C GLY A 212 12.58 -9.57 9.13
N ASP A 213 12.75 -8.32 8.72
CA ASP A 213 14.07 -7.73 8.56
C ASP A 213 14.75 -7.40 9.91
N GLU A 214 16.03 -7.02 9.85
CA GLU A 214 16.81 -6.77 11.06
C GLU A 214 16.42 -5.47 11.77
N LEU A 215 15.70 -4.56 11.11
CA LEU A 215 15.19 -3.34 11.75
C LEU A 215 13.86 -3.62 12.46
N TRP A 216 12.99 -4.42 11.85
CA TRP A 216 11.75 -4.94 12.43
C TRP A 216 12.06 -5.80 13.66
N ALA A 217 13.08 -6.67 13.57
CA ALA A 217 13.50 -7.51 14.69
C ALA A 217 14.21 -6.74 15.81
N TRP A 218 14.64 -5.50 15.55
CA TRP A 218 15.39 -4.72 16.52
C TRP A 218 14.47 -4.12 17.58
N SER A 219 14.89 -4.21 18.84
CA SER A 219 14.30 -3.49 19.96
C SER A 219 15.38 -3.15 20.99
N PRO A 220 15.19 -2.08 21.79
CA PRO A 220 16.12 -1.74 22.86
C PRO A 220 16.20 -2.83 23.94
N SER A 221 15.10 -3.57 24.13
CA SER A 221 14.97 -4.65 25.11
C SER A 221 15.39 -6.03 24.57
N LEU A 222 15.95 -6.11 23.36
CA LEU A 222 16.36 -7.35 22.69
C LEU A 222 15.23 -8.40 22.54
N ARG A 223 13.98 -7.93 22.56
CA ARG A 223 12.80 -8.74 22.24
C ARG A 223 12.61 -8.84 20.73
N PRO A 224 12.11 -9.98 20.23
CA PRO A 224 11.87 -10.18 18.80
C PRO A 224 10.82 -9.20 18.26
N GLY A 225 10.76 -9.07 16.93
CA GLY A 225 9.72 -8.27 16.29
C GLY A 225 8.33 -8.77 16.62
N VAL A 226 7.37 -7.84 16.68
CA VAL A 226 5.95 -8.17 16.87
C VAL A 226 5.37 -8.65 15.54
N ALA A 227 4.73 -9.81 15.56
CA ALA A 227 4.06 -10.38 14.41
C ALA A 227 2.98 -9.42 13.87
N ALA A 228 2.79 -9.41 12.55
CA ALA A 228 1.75 -8.62 11.95
C ALA A 228 0.36 -9.02 12.48
N PRO A 229 -0.53 -8.05 12.77
CA PRO A 229 -1.91 -8.33 13.14
C PRO A 229 -2.64 -9.06 12.00
N GLU A 230 -3.77 -9.67 12.31
CA GLU A 230 -4.61 -10.32 11.28
C GLU A 230 -5.35 -9.29 10.42
N TYR A 231 -5.68 -8.14 11.00
CA TYR A 231 -6.50 -7.10 10.40
C TYR A 231 -6.12 -5.71 10.94
N ILE A 232 -6.14 -4.70 10.08
CA ILE A 232 -5.92 -3.30 10.47
C ILE A 232 -7.00 -2.45 9.82
N GLN A 233 -7.85 -1.87 10.66
CA GLN A 233 -8.92 -0.99 10.22
C GLN A 233 -8.37 0.23 9.47
N GLY A 234 -9.00 0.57 8.35
CA GLY A 234 -8.72 1.78 7.58
C GLY A 234 -7.71 1.57 6.45
N TRP A 235 -7.15 0.38 6.31
CA TRP A 235 -6.48 -0.05 5.06
C TRP A 235 -7.43 -0.77 4.11
N ASP A 236 -8.64 -1.07 4.55
CA ASP A 236 -9.70 -1.60 3.72
C ASP A 236 -10.01 -0.65 2.57
N GLU A 237 -10.37 -1.24 1.42
CA GLU A 237 -10.85 -0.51 0.24
C GLU A 237 -12.29 -0.02 0.45
N GLU A 238 -12.52 0.78 1.49
CA GLU A 238 -13.72 1.59 1.65
C GLU A 238 -13.31 3.05 1.48
N GLU A 239 -13.23 3.49 0.22
CA GLU A 239 -13.27 4.88 -0.28
C GLU A 239 -12.81 4.93 -1.75
N VAL A 240 -13.43 4.14 -2.63
CA VAL A 240 -13.67 4.66 -3.98
C VAL A 240 -14.95 5.47 -3.82
N SER A 241 -14.78 6.78 -3.63
CA SER A 241 -15.86 7.75 -3.61
C SER A 241 -16.72 7.56 -4.87
N GLU A 242 -17.90 6.96 -4.71
CA GLU A 242 -18.97 6.91 -5.72
C GLU A 242 -19.40 8.31 -6.19
N GLU A 243 -18.93 9.39 -5.54
CA GLU A 243 -19.21 10.77 -5.92
C GLU A 243 -18.52 11.21 -7.23
N ALA A 244 -17.53 10.46 -7.73
CA ALA A 244 -16.85 10.79 -8.99
C ALA A 244 -17.56 10.24 -10.25
N GLU A 245 -18.42 9.23 -10.14
CA GLU A 245 -19.11 8.63 -11.30
C GLU A 245 -20.54 9.17 -11.51
N VAL A 246 -21.13 9.91 -10.56
CA VAL A 246 -22.49 10.46 -10.72
C VAL A 246 -22.50 11.77 -11.52
N GLY A 247 -21.34 12.39 -11.79
CA GLY A 247 -21.24 13.70 -12.46
C GLY A 247 -21.27 13.69 -13.99
N GLU A 248 -21.05 12.55 -14.66
CA GLU A 248 -20.92 12.50 -16.14
C GLU A 248 -22.09 11.81 -16.87
N VAL A 249 -23.05 11.21 -16.14
CA VAL A 249 -24.18 10.49 -16.75
C VAL A 249 -25.44 11.34 -17.00
N GLU A 250 -25.53 12.57 -16.49
CA GLU A 250 -26.75 13.40 -16.66
C GLU A 250 -26.81 14.23 -17.96
N GLU A 251 -25.73 14.38 -18.74
CA GLU A 251 -25.77 15.17 -19.99
C GLU A 251 -26.10 14.33 -21.26
N GLY A 252 -26.23 13.01 -21.15
CA GLY A 252 -26.44 12.11 -22.30
C GLY A 252 -27.89 11.66 -22.57
N VAL A 253 -28.84 11.90 -21.67
CA VAL A 253 -30.18 11.26 -21.71
C VAL A 253 -31.29 12.16 -22.30
N GLN A 254 -31.03 13.41 -22.66
CA GLN A 254 -32.05 14.31 -23.25
C GLN A 254 -32.11 14.32 -24.79
N GLY A 255 -31.85 13.19 -25.45
CA GLY A 255 -31.79 13.13 -26.92
C GLY A 255 -32.68 12.11 -27.63
N LEU A 256 -33.34 11.18 -26.93
CA LEU A 256 -34.03 10.05 -27.58
C LEU A 256 -35.44 9.84 -27.02
N ALA A 257 -36.35 10.78 -27.32
CA ALA A 257 -37.78 10.55 -27.29
C ALA A 257 -38.29 10.45 -28.74
N LEU A 258 -38.60 9.22 -29.16
CA LEU A 258 -39.32 8.89 -30.40
C LEU A 258 -40.81 9.23 -30.24
N GLU A 259 -41.41 9.92 -31.20
CA GLU A 259 -42.84 9.81 -31.49
C GLU A 259 -43.03 9.28 -32.92
N ALA A 260 -43.81 8.20 -33.00
CA ALA A 260 -44.19 7.47 -34.19
C ALA A 260 -45.53 7.95 -34.75
N GLN A 261 -45.71 7.89 -36.07
CA GLN A 261 -47.01 7.56 -36.69
C GLN A 261 -46.87 7.31 -38.20
N GLY A 262 -47.50 6.23 -38.70
CA GLY A 262 -47.79 6.04 -40.12
C GLY A 262 -47.75 4.58 -40.59
N GLN A 263 -48.92 3.93 -40.58
CA GLN A 263 -49.21 2.57 -41.04
C GLN A 263 -48.87 2.31 -42.52
N GLU A 264 -48.52 1.06 -42.88
CA GLU A 264 -49.42 0.19 -43.66
C GLU A 264 -48.87 -1.23 -43.86
N ALA A 265 -49.81 -2.12 -44.18
CA ALA A 265 -49.82 -3.56 -44.07
C ALA A 265 -48.98 -4.33 -45.12
N GLY A 266 -48.65 -5.57 -44.77
CA GLY A 266 -48.17 -6.60 -45.69
C GLY A 266 -47.95 -7.92 -44.97
N GLU A 267 -48.98 -8.77 -44.94
CA GLU A 267 -48.89 -10.19 -44.59
C GLU A 267 -47.83 -10.89 -45.46
N VAL A 268 -47.17 -11.93 -44.92
CA VAL A 268 -47.14 -13.30 -45.49
C VAL A 268 -46.11 -14.21 -44.77
N GLN A 269 -46.68 -15.32 -44.26
CA GLN A 269 -46.17 -16.69 -44.09
C GLN A 269 -45.13 -17.09 -43.02
N THR A 270 -45.66 -17.92 -42.13
CA THR A 270 -45.09 -18.96 -41.27
C THR A 270 -44.21 -19.98 -42.01
N GLY A 271 -43.12 -20.40 -41.36
CA GLY A 271 -42.36 -21.61 -41.65
C GLY A 271 -41.41 -21.94 -40.48
N GLU A 272 -41.70 -23.05 -39.79
CA GLU A 272 -40.96 -23.62 -38.66
C GLU A 272 -39.56 -24.18 -39.03
N PRO A 273 -38.69 -24.45 -38.03
CA PRO A 273 -37.28 -24.75 -38.20
C PRO A 273 -37.02 -26.23 -38.52
N ALA A 274 -35.90 -26.53 -39.18
CA ALA A 274 -35.40 -27.88 -39.39
C ALA A 274 -34.07 -28.09 -38.66
N GLU A 275 -33.94 -29.30 -38.12
CA GLU A 275 -33.01 -29.81 -37.11
C GLU A 275 -31.56 -30.04 -37.58
N GLU A 276 -30.69 -30.15 -36.56
CA GLU A 276 -29.51 -31.00 -36.36
C GLU A 276 -28.66 -31.49 -37.56
N GLU A 277 -27.35 -31.22 -37.50
CA GLU A 277 -26.35 -32.30 -37.62
C GLU A 277 -25.14 -32.05 -36.69
N ALA A 278 -24.91 -33.03 -35.82
CA ALA A 278 -23.69 -33.22 -35.04
C ALA A 278 -22.58 -33.81 -35.93
N ILE A 279 -21.32 -33.41 -35.71
CA ILE A 279 -20.17 -34.08 -36.32
C ILE A 279 -19.18 -34.42 -35.21
N GLU A 280 -19.01 -35.74 -35.01
CA GLU A 280 -18.10 -36.41 -34.08
C GLU A 280 -16.61 -36.28 -34.49
N ASP A 281 -15.75 -36.38 -33.48
CA ASP A 281 -14.28 -36.44 -33.54
C ASP A 281 -13.72 -37.62 -34.37
N PRO A 282 -12.44 -37.55 -34.80
CA PRO A 282 -11.63 -38.74 -34.94
C PRO A 282 -10.49 -38.81 -33.90
N VAL A 283 -10.49 -39.95 -33.23
CA VAL A 283 -9.49 -40.59 -32.36
C VAL A 283 -8.06 -40.55 -32.94
N ILE A 284 -7.06 -40.27 -32.10
CA ILE A 284 -5.66 -40.63 -32.36
C ILE A 284 -5.15 -41.50 -31.21
N GLU A 285 -4.79 -42.73 -31.57
CA GLU A 285 -4.21 -43.81 -30.74
C GLU A 285 -2.84 -43.48 -30.14
N GLU A 286 -2.63 -44.00 -28.92
CA GLU A 286 -1.38 -44.02 -28.16
C GLU A 286 -0.25 -44.81 -28.83
N LYS A 287 1.01 -44.39 -28.59
CA LYS A 287 2.18 -45.29 -28.60
C LYS A 287 3.14 -44.95 -27.47
N GLU A 288 3.25 -45.87 -26.51
CA GLU A 288 4.36 -45.96 -25.56
C GLU A 288 5.69 -46.29 -26.29
N PRO A 289 6.84 -45.85 -25.77
CA PRO A 289 8.10 -46.51 -26.04
C PRO A 289 8.62 -47.29 -24.83
N THR A 290 8.89 -48.55 -25.13
CA THR A 290 9.50 -49.63 -24.36
C THR A 290 10.89 -49.31 -23.78
N THR A 291 11.17 -49.91 -22.63
CA THR A 291 12.51 -50.09 -22.03
C THR A 291 13.45 -50.92 -22.93
N LYS A 292 14.76 -50.57 -22.92
CA LYS A 292 15.84 -51.54 -23.19
C LYS A 292 17.16 -51.10 -22.56
N ASP A 293 17.69 -52.00 -21.74
CA ASP A 293 19.04 -52.05 -21.20
C ASP A 293 20.12 -52.00 -22.30
N ARG A 294 21.21 -51.29 -22.02
CA ARG A 294 22.59 -51.79 -22.19
C ARG A 294 23.58 -51.00 -21.36
#